data_AF-A0A6I6ANV3-F1
#
_entry.id   AF-A0A6I6ANV3-F1
#
_cell.length_a   1.000
_cell.length_b   1.000
_cell.length_c   1.000
_cell.angle_alpha   90.00
_cell.angle_beta   90.00
_cell.angle_gamma   90.00
#
_symmetry.space_group_name_H-M   'P 1'
#
loop_
_entity.id
_entity.type
_entity.pdbx_description
1 polymer ?
#
loop_
_entity_poly.entity_id
_entity_poly.type
_entity_poly.pdbx_seq_one_letter_code
_entity_poly.pdbx_strand_id
1 'polypeptide(L)'
;MNRKLICLLMCCGMLALMSLPAHAQVLRIQQPIVQQFSVGTTVTVPDRGTALLGGVSSGRIHSRRVGPFRRGSIYGQEFQSTTSSVSVYIHDFEAMDRYLLNSAPRSIREAAAHPSDHWRDQLHAPVAHNQPGSSIAREKQAASQARTQAKAQRFYELGKQAEQKHATSNIAILHYTAAAKYGSLPAQQRLKELKAESTSISATE
;
A
#
# COMPACT_ATOMS: atom_id res chain seq x y z
N MET A 1 -33.70 65.73 -4.30
CA MET A 1 -32.95 64.50 -3.96
C MET A 1 -31.59 64.57 -4.65
N ASN A 2 -30.51 64.63 -3.87
CA ASN A 2 -29.26 65.27 -4.28
C ASN A 2 -28.41 64.37 -5.18
N ARG A 3 -28.27 64.71 -6.47
CA ARG A 3 -27.44 64.00 -7.46
C ARG A 3 -26.01 63.70 -6.97
N LYS A 4 -25.43 64.58 -6.16
CA LYS A 4 -24.10 64.41 -5.56
C LYS A 4 -24.01 63.22 -4.57
N LEU A 5 -25.10 62.95 -3.84
CA LEU A 5 -25.19 61.84 -2.90
C LEU A 5 -25.26 60.48 -3.64
N ILE A 6 -25.98 60.46 -4.77
CA ILE A 6 -26.14 59.26 -5.60
C ILE A 6 -24.81 58.87 -6.25
N CYS A 7 -24.04 59.85 -6.78
CA CYS A 7 -22.71 59.56 -7.34
C CYS A 7 -21.72 59.05 -6.28
N LEU A 8 -21.76 59.57 -5.05
CA LEU A 8 -20.86 59.15 -3.98
C LEU A 8 -21.17 57.72 -3.51
N LEU A 9 -22.45 57.36 -3.38
CA LEU A 9 -22.88 56.00 -3.10
C LEU A 9 -22.51 55.02 -4.23
N MET A 10 -22.63 55.45 -5.49
CA MET A 10 -22.28 54.59 -6.62
C MET A 10 -20.76 54.35 -6.74
N CYS A 11 -19.93 55.39 -6.51
CA CYS A 11 -18.48 55.24 -6.45
C CYS A 11 -18.05 54.31 -5.31
N CYS A 12 -18.66 54.45 -4.12
CA CYS A 12 -18.35 53.61 -2.97
C CYS A 12 -18.77 52.14 -3.20
N GLY A 13 -19.91 51.92 -3.86
CA GLY A 13 -20.34 50.58 -4.29
C GLY A 13 -19.39 49.93 -5.31
N MET A 14 -18.89 50.69 -6.30
CA MET A 14 -17.91 50.19 -7.27
C MET A 14 -16.56 49.86 -6.62
N LEU A 15 -16.10 50.66 -5.67
CA LEU A 15 -14.88 50.37 -4.89
C LEU A 15 -15.01 49.10 -4.05
N ALA A 16 -16.19 48.84 -3.46
CA ALA A 16 -16.45 47.61 -2.73
C ALA A 16 -16.49 46.37 -3.63
N LEU A 17 -16.99 46.50 -4.87
CA LEU A 17 -17.01 45.39 -5.85
C LEU A 17 -15.61 45.06 -6.42
N MET A 18 -14.69 46.03 -6.44
CA MET A 18 -13.32 45.85 -6.95
C MET A 18 -12.32 45.37 -5.88
N SER A 19 -12.76 45.15 -4.64
CA SER A 19 -11.91 44.60 -3.58
C SER A 19 -11.73 43.09 -3.77
N LEU A 20 -10.68 42.68 -4.50
CA LEU A 20 -10.28 41.27 -4.53
C LEU A 20 -9.88 40.80 -3.12
N PRO A 21 -10.29 39.61 -2.68
CA PRO A 21 -9.83 39.07 -1.41
C PRO A 21 -8.31 38.85 -1.48
N ALA A 22 -7.58 39.57 -0.62
CA ALA A 22 -6.16 39.32 -0.41
C ALA A 22 -6.00 37.91 0.17
N HIS A 23 -5.69 36.94 -0.69
CA HIS A 23 -5.34 35.60 -0.27
C HIS A 23 -3.99 35.66 0.46
N ALA A 24 -4.05 35.77 1.78
CA ALA A 24 -2.92 35.53 2.65
C ALA A 24 -2.35 34.13 2.31
N GLN A 25 -1.10 34.10 1.91
CA GLN A 25 -0.40 32.88 1.52
C GLN A 25 -0.25 32.02 2.77
N VAL A 26 -1.16 31.06 2.94
CA VAL A 26 -1.14 30.12 4.07
C VAL A 26 0.03 29.16 3.84
N LEU A 27 1.20 29.52 4.34
CA LEU A 27 2.38 28.65 4.36
C LEU A 27 2.11 27.50 5.34
N ARG A 28 1.59 26.38 4.83
CA ARG A 28 1.37 25.17 5.63
C ARG A 28 2.67 24.39 5.74
N ILE A 29 3.39 24.60 6.82
CA ILE A 29 4.48 23.70 7.22
C ILE A 29 3.82 22.40 7.69
N GLN A 30 3.82 21.37 6.84
CA GLN A 30 3.39 20.03 7.25
C GLN A 30 4.53 19.40 8.05
N GLN A 31 4.46 19.54 9.38
CA GLN A 31 5.33 18.79 10.25
C GLN A 31 4.83 17.33 10.36
N PRO A 32 5.73 16.34 10.32
CA PRO A 32 5.37 14.97 10.64
C PRO A 32 4.96 14.92 12.11
N ILE A 33 3.70 14.56 12.38
CA ILE A 33 3.22 14.33 13.74
C ILE A 33 3.66 12.91 14.11
N VAL A 34 4.71 12.79 14.93
CA VAL A 34 5.16 11.51 15.47
C VAL A 34 4.52 11.29 16.83
N GLN A 35 3.71 10.25 16.96
CA GLN A 35 3.18 9.78 18.24
C GLN A 35 4.03 8.60 18.70
N GLN A 36 4.76 8.73 19.80
CA GLN A 36 5.59 7.66 20.37
C GLN A 36 5.06 7.23 21.73
N PHE A 37 4.80 5.93 21.87
CA PHE A 37 4.48 5.28 23.13
C PHE A 37 5.63 4.31 23.47
N SER A 38 6.19 4.42 24.67
CA SER A 38 7.28 3.57 25.15
C SER A 38 7.07 3.18 26.61
N VAL A 39 7.36 1.93 26.95
CA VAL A 39 7.27 1.38 28.31
C VAL A 39 8.60 0.75 28.67
N GLY A 40 9.24 1.23 29.75
CA GLY A 40 10.49 0.71 30.28
C GLY A 40 10.29 0.04 31.62
N THR A 41 9.71 -1.16 31.63
CA THR A 41 9.43 -1.94 32.84
C THR A 41 10.14 -3.29 32.81
N THR A 42 10.36 -3.88 33.98
CA THR A 42 10.90 -5.23 34.12
C THR A 42 9.80 -6.12 34.70
N VAL A 43 9.52 -7.24 34.05
CA VAL A 43 8.48 -8.19 34.46
C VAL A 43 9.05 -9.60 34.47
N THR A 44 8.67 -10.40 35.48
CA THR A 44 8.97 -11.83 35.52
C THR A 44 7.87 -12.58 34.77
N VAL A 45 8.24 -13.26 33.68
CA VAL A 45 7.30 -14.00 32.82
C VAL A 45 7.65 -15.49 32.88
N PRO A 46 6.68 -16.40 33.09
CA PRO A 46 6.95 -17.83 33.04
C PRO A 46 7.32 -18.27 31.61
N ASP A 47 7.93 -19.44 31.47
CA ASP A 47 8.18 -20.03 30.15
C ASP A 47 6.86 -20.23 29.39
N ARG A 48 6.83 -19.82 28.12
CA ARG A 48 5.63 -19.71 27.27
C ARG A 48 4.55 -18.76 27.80
N GLY A 49 4.91 -17.96 28.79
CA GLY A 49 4.03 -16.95 29.36
C GLY A 49 3.94 -15.71 28.49
N THR A 50 2.85 -14.98 28.70
CA THR A 50 2.68 -13.62 28.19
C THR A 50 2.49 -12.68 29.38
N ALA A 51 3.05 -11.48 29.27
CA ALA A 51 2.86 -10.42 30.26
C ALA A 51 2.48 -9.11 29.55
N LEU A 52 1.50 -8.42 30.10
CA LEU A 52 1.12 -7.08 29.66
C LEU A 52 2.07 -6.06 30.29
N LEU A 53 2.82 -5.33 29.47
CA LEU A 53 3.75 -4.29 29.93
C LEU A 53 2.99 -3.00 30.27
N GLY A 54 1.96 -2.68 29.48
CA GLY A 54 1.10 -1.52 29.71
C GLY A 54 0.36 -1.10 28.44
N GLY A 55 -0.43 -0.04 28.54
CA GLY A 55 -1.11 0.54 27.40
C GLY A 55 -1.70 1.91 27.69
N VAL A 56 -1.97 2.66 26.63
CA VAL A 56 -2.65 3.95 26.67
C VAL A 56 -3.94 3.86 25.87
N SER A 57 -5.03 4.37 26.44
CA SER A 57 -6.31 4.51 25.77
C SER A 57 -6.74 5.97 25.86
N SER A 58 -7.06 6.59 24.72
CA SER A 58 -7.53 7.96 24.63
C SER A 58 -8.87 7.99 23.90
N GLY A 59 -9.77 8.85 24.37
CA GLY A 59 -11.09 9.04 23.80
C GLY A 59 -11.40 10.53 23.72
N ARG A 60 -11.92 11.00 22.59
CA ARG A 60 -12.33 12.39 22.38
C ARG A 60 -13.73 12.39 21.79
N ILE A 61 -14.65 13.07 22.46
CA ILE A 61 -16.00 13.31 21.96
C ILE A 61 -16.11 14.80 21.66
N HIS A 62 -16.48 15.17 20.44
CA HIS A 62 -16.65 16.55 20.03
C HIS A 62 -18.05 16.78 19.47
N SER A 63 -18.69 17.85 19.96
CA SER A 63 -19.93 18.36 19.37
C SER A 63 -19.72 19.79 18.89
N ARG A 64 -20.13 20.09 17.66
CA ARG A 64 -20.08 21.43 17.09
C ARG A 64 -21.47 21.88 16.71
N ARG A 65 -21.93 22.99 17.28
CA ARG A 65 -23.17 23.69 16.90
C ARG A 65 -22.78 25.05 16.31
N VAL A 66 -23.27 25.37 15.11
CA VAL A 66 -22.87 26.61 14.39
C VAL A 66 -24.08 27.48 14.10
N GLY A 67 -24.10 28.69 14.68
CA GLY A 67 -24.95 29.81 14.29
C GLY A 67 -26.30 29.97 15.02
N PRO A 68 -26.88 31.19 15.03
CA PRO A 68 -28.08 31.52 15.80
C PRO A 68 -29.39 30.90 15.27
N PHE A 69 -29.42 30.36 14.03
CA PHE A 69 -30.64 29.81 13.42
C PHE A 69 -30.47 28.51 12.61
N ARG A 70 -29.34 27.78 12.73
CA ARG A 70 -29.17 26.50 11.99
C ARG A 70 -29.46 25.29 12.89
N ARG A 71 -30.37 24.42 12.43
CA ARG A 71 -30.64 23.10 13.02
C ARG A 71 -29.61 22.09 12.52
N GLY A 72 -28.62 21.81 13.35
CA GLY A 72 -27.65 20.73 13.13
C GLY A 72 -26.54 20.77 14.17
N SER A 73 -26.32 19.65 14.85
CA SER A 73 -25.14 19.41 15.68
C SER A 73 -24.28 18.36 14.99
N ILE A 74 -23.02 18.70 14.68
CA ILE A 74 -22.05 17.72 14.21
C ILE A 74 -21.50 17.04 15.46
N TYR A 75 -21.81 15.76 15.62
CA TYR A 75 -21.27 14.90 16.67
C TYR A 75 -20.17 14.01 16.06
N GLY A 76 -19.03 13.93 16.73
CA GLY A 76 -17.99 12.97 16.39
C GLY A 76 -17.31 12.45 17.65
N GLN A 77 -16.78 11.24 17.53
CA GLN A 77 -16.07 10.55 18.58
C GLN A 77 -14.83 9.88 17.99
N GLU A 78 -13.73 9.93 18.70
CA GLU A 78 -12.44 9.36 18.32
C GLU A 78 -11.92 8.57 19.53
N PHE A 79 -11.63 7.29 19.34
CA PHE A 79 -11.03 6.44 20.37
C PHE A 79 -9.76 5.81 19.81
N GLN A 80 -8.68 5.89 20.56
CA GLN A 80 -7.37 5.31 20.20
C GLN A 80 -6.88 4.48 21.38
N SER A 81 -6.43 3.25 21.12
CA SER A 81 -5.84 2.39 22.14
C SER A 81 -4.52 1.81 21.62
N THR A 82 -3.52 1.71 22.48
CA THR A 82 -2.21 1.14 22.18
C THR A 82 -1.76 0.34 23.39
N THR A 83 -1.45 -0.94 23.20
CA THR A 83 -0.99 -1.83 24.26
C THR A 83 0.36 -2.43 23.88
N SER A 84 1.16 -2.75 24.89
CA SER A 84 2.46 -3.41 24.76
C SER A 84 2.47 -4.64 25.64
N SER A 85 2.83 -5.78 25.05
CA SER A 85 2.94 -7.06 25.72
C SER A 85 4.23 -7.76 25.30
N VAL A 86 4.71 -8.66 26.16
CA VAL A 86 5.88 -9.49 25.92
C VAL A 86 5.47 -10.96 26.04
N SER A 87 5.95 -11.79 25.12
CA SER A 87 5.84 -13.25 25.19
C SER A 87 7.22 -13.85 25.24
N VAL A 88 7.45 -14.76 26.19
CA VAL A 88 8.75 -15.40 26.38
C VAL A 88 8.63 -16.87 26.02
N TYR A 89 9.59 -17.36 25.24
CA TYR A 89 9.75 -18.78 24.95
C TYR A 89 11.19 -19.17 25.22
N ILE A 90 11.40 -20.10 26.15
CA ILE A 90 12.73 -20.64 26.44
C ILE A 90 12.95 -21.87 25.55
N HIS A 91 13.96 -21.81 24.71
CA HIS A 91 14.32 -22.90 23.83
C HIS A 91 15.29 -23.87 24.53
N ASP A 92 14.95 -25.16 24.54
CA ASP A 92 15.93 -26.22 24.79
C ASP A 92 16.68 -26.51 23.49
N PHE A 93 17.93 -26.04 23.42
CA PHE A 93 18.74 -26.17 22.22
C PHE A 93 19.16 -27.62 21.93
N GLU A 94 19.31 -28.47 22.95
CA GLU A 94 19.74 -29.85 22.75
C GLU A 94 18.60 -30.69 22.15
N ALA A 95 17.39 -30.56 22.70
CA ALA A 95 16.22 -31.24 22.15
C ALA A 95 15.92 -30.75 20.72
N MET A 96 16.08 -29.46 20.46
CA MET A 96 15.85 -28.88 19.14
C MET A 96 16.90 -29.35 18.12
N ASP A 97 18.17 -29.39 18.48
CA ASP A 97 19.23 -29.87 17.59
C ASP A 97 19.00 -31.33 17.19
N ARG A 98 18.71 -32.20 18.17
CA ARG A 98 18.31 -33.59 17.88
C ARG A 98 17.10 -33.66 16.97
N TYR A 99 16.09 -32.82 17.19
CA TYR A 99 14.91 -32.76 16.33
C TYR A 99 15.27 -32.30 14.91
N LEU A 100 16.10 -31.26 14.76
CA LEU A 100 16.52 -30.74 13.46
C LEU A 100 17.35 -31.76 12.68
N LEU A 101 18.28 -32.46 13.33
CA LEU A 101 19.07 -33.53 12.70
C LEU A 101 18.20 -34.70 12.24
N ASN A 102 17.19 -35.06 13.05
CA ASN A 102 16.28 -36.16 12.73
C ASN A 102 15.19 -35.76 11.72
N SER A 103 14.81 -34.47 11.68
CA SER A 103 13.69 -33.96 10.88
C SER A 103 14.15 -33.16 9.65
N ALA A 104 15.45 -33.08 9.39
CA ALA A 104 16.00 -32.35 8.25
C ALA A 104 15.38 -32.87 6.93
N PRO A 105 14.67 -32.02 6.17
CA PRO A 105 14.16 -32.37 4.84
C PRO A 105 15.31 -32.77 3.92
N ARG A 106 15.04 -33.66 2.95
CA ARG A 106 16.05 -34.08 1.95
C ARG A 106 16.68 -32.88 1.24
N SER A 107 15.93 -31.81 0.99
CA SER A 107 16.43 -30.57 0.38
C SER A 107 17.49 -29.85 1.22
N ILE A 108 17.42 -29.89 2.56
CA ILE A 108 18.45 -29.31 3.44
C ILE A 108 19.70 -30.20 3.43
N ARG A 109 19.54 -31.53 3.41
CA ARG A 109 20.67 -32.46 3.26
C ARG A 109 21.37 -32.33 1.91
N GLU A 110 20.62 -32.08 0.84
CA GLU A 110 21.16 -31.80 -0.51
C GLU A 110 21.83 -30.42 -0.60
N ALA A 111 21.30 -29.42 0.11
CA ALA A 111 21.91 -28.09 0.23
C ALA A 111 23.19 -28.09 1.07
N ALA A 112 23.29 -28.95 2.10
CA ALA A 112 24.54 -29.14 2.85
C ALA A 112 25.66 -29.76 1.98
N ALA A 113 25.30 -30.55 0.96
CA ALA A 113 26.25 -31.08 -0.01
C ALA A 113 26.73 -30.02 -1.04
N HIS A 114 25.98 -28.93 -1.21
CA HIS A 114 26.31 -27.81 -2.11
C HIS A 114 26.23 -26.49 -1.33
N PRO A 115 27.30 -26.08 -0.63
CA PRO A 115 27.28 -24.87 0.19
C PRO A 115 27.04 -23.65 -0.69
N SER A 116 25.78 -23.22 -0.75
CA SER A 116 25.36 -21.99 -1.42
C SER A 116 25.36 -20.85 -0.41
N ASP A 117 25.82 -19.68 -0.82
CA ASP A 117 25.85 -18.44 -0.02
C ASP A 117 24.46 -17.86 0.31
N HIS A 118 23.39 -18.66 0.23
CA HIS A 118 22.01 -18.25 0.49
C HIS A 118 21.84 -17.59 1.87
N TRP A 119 22.64 -17.99 2.86
CA TRP A 119 22.64 -17.40 4.20
C TRP A 119 23.15 -15.95 4.22
N ARG A 120 24.08 -15.58 3.33
CA ARG A 120 24.55 -14.20 3.14
C ARG A 120 23.45 -13.34 2.53
N ASP A 121 22.79 -13.85 1.50
CA ASP A 121 21.68 -13.16 0.85
C ASP A 121 20.51 -12.94 1.83
N GLN A 122 20.29 -13.88 2.76
CA GLN A 122 19.22 -13.76 3.76
C GLN A 122 19.53 -12.79 4.90
N LEU A 123 20.81 -12.61 5.27
CA LEU A 123 21.25 -11.58 6.23
C LEU A 123 21.18 -10.17 5.64
N HIS A 124 21.43 -10.03 4.34
CA HIS A 124 21.35 -8.76 3.62
C HIS A 124 19.94 -8.44 3.10
N ALA A 125 19.02 -9.41 3.11
CA ALA A 125 17.64 -9.18 2.75
C ALA A 125 16.97 -8.29 3.81
N PRO A 126 16.33 -7.17 3.43
CA PRO A 126 15.57 -6.36 4.37
C PRO A 126 14.46 -7.23 4.96
N VAL A 127 14.49 -7.41 6.28
CA VAL A 127 13.51 -8.19 7.04
C VAL A 127 12.12 -7.60 6.79
N ALA A 128 11.35 -8.23 5.90
CA ALA A 128 9.94 -7.94 5.76
C ALA A 128 9.27 -8.38 7.06
N HIS A 129 8.92 -7.42 7.91
CA HIS A 129 8.24 -7.61 9.18
C HIS A 129 6.80 -8.10 8.92
N ASN A 130 6.65 -9.35 8.48
CA ASN A 130 5.36 -10.03 8.33
C ASN A 130 5.00 -10.66 9.68
N GLN A 131 4.32 -9.89 10.52
CA GLN A 131 3.64 -10.42 11.70
C GLN A 131 2.44 -11.28 11.29
N PRO A 132 2.18 -12.41 11.97
CA PRO A 132 1.11 -13.33 11.62
C PRO A 132 -0.27 -12.78 12.04
N GLY A 133 -0.94 -12.14 11.09
CA GLY A 133 -2.40 -11.97 11.04
C GLY A 133 -2.94 -12.75 9.83
N SER A 134 -3.06 -14.07 9.97
CA SER A 134 -3.24 -15.02 8.86
C SER A 134 -4.51 -14.84 8.03
N SER A 135 -5.51 -14.10 8.51
CA SER A 135 -6.71 -13.75 7.74
C SER A 135 -6.49 -12.49 6.89
N ILE A 136 -6.03 -11.39 7.49
CA ILE A 136 -5.84 -10.10 6.80
C ILE A 136 -4.69 -10.18 5.79
N ALA A 137 -3.62 -10.91 6.10
CA ALA A 137 -2.52 -11.11 5.17
C ALA A 137 -2.96 -11.91 3.93
N ARG A 138 -3.78 -12.95 4.14
CA ARG A 138 -4.31 -13.80 3.05
C ARG A 138 -5.34 -13.05 2.20
N GLU A 139 -6.16 -12.20 2.82
CA GLU A 139 -7.10 -11.31 2.12
C GLU A 139 -6.36 -10.24 1.31
N LYS A 140 -5.32 -9.60 1.87
CA LYS A 140 -4.47 -8.65 1.14
C LYS A 140 -3.72 -9.32 -0.01
N GLN A 141 -3.21 -10.54 0.18
CA GLN A 141 -2.56 -11.32 -0.87
C GLN A 141 -3.57 -11.68 -1.97
N ALA A 142 -4.75 -12.19 -1.64
CA ALA A 142 -5.82 -12.50 -2.60
C ALA A 142 -6.27 -11.26 -3.37
N ALA A 143 -6.46 -10.13 -2.71
CA ALA A 143 -6.81 -8.86 -3.35
C ALA A 143 -5.68 -8.35 -4.27
N SER A 144 -4.42 -8.54 -3.88
CA SER A 144 -3.27 -8.17 -4.72
C SER A 144 -3.17 -9.06 -5.97
N GLN A 145 -3.40 -10.36 -5.83
CA GLN A 145 -3.42 -11.31 -6.94
C GLN A 145 -4.58 -11.01 -7.89
N ALA A 146 -5.78 -10.74 -7.37
CA ALA A 146 -6.94 -10.35 -8.17
C ALA A 146 -6.67 -9.06 -8.98
N ARG A 147 -6.01 -8.06 -8.38
CA ARG A 147 -5.62 -6.82 -9.08
C ARG A 147 -4.60 -7.08 -10.19
N THR A 148 -3.63 -7.98 -9.95
CA THR A 148 -2.64 -8.37 -10.96
C THR A 148 -3.30 -9.10 -12.14
N GLN A 149 -4.23 -10.02 -11.86
CA GLN A 149 -5.00 -10.72 -12.89
C GLN A 149 -5.88 -9.77 -13.71
N ALA A 150 -6.57 -8.82 -13.05
CA ALA A 150 -7.38 -7.81 -13.74
C ALA A 150 -6.54 -6.92 -14.66
N LYS A 151 -5.32 -6.54 -14.23
CA LYS A 151 -4.37 -5.82 -15.10
C LYS A 151 -3.96 -6.67 -16.30
N ALA A 152 -3.65 -7.96 -16.09
CA ALA A 152 -3.26 -8.86 -17.16
C ALA A 152 -4.36 -8.98 -18.25
N GLN A 153 -5.62 -9.08 -17.82
CA GLN A 153 -6.78 -9.13 -18.72
C GLN A 153 -6.94 -7.82 -19.50
N ARG A 154 -6.86 -6.68 -18.81
CA ARG A 154 -6.98 -5.35 -19.47
C ARG A 154 -5.93 -5.16 -20.56
N PHE A 155 -4.67 -5.54 -20.31
CA PHE A 155 -3.62 -5.44 -21.33
C PHE A 155 -3.83 -6.41 -22.49
N TYR A 156 -4.38 -7.60 -22.23
CA TYR A 156 -4.73 -8.55 -23.28
C TYR A 156 -5.84 -8.02 -24.20
N GLU A 157 -6.87 -7.39 -23.64
CA GLU A 157 -7.95 -6.75 -24.40
C GLU A 157 -7.42 -5.58 -25.26
N LEU A 158 -6.55 -4.75 -24.70
CA LEU A 158 -5.88 -3.68 -25.45
C LEU A 158 -5.05 -4.22 -26.61
N GLY A 159 -4.36 -5.35 -26.42
CA GLY A 159 -3.65 -6.05 -27.49
C GLY A 159 -4.58 -6.48 -28.62
N LYS A 160 -5.73 -7.08 -28.30
CA LYS A 160 -6.74 -7.47 -29.29
C LYS A 160 -7.30 -6.26 -30.05
N GLN A 161 -7.54 -5.15 -29.35
CA GLN A 161 -8.02 -3.92 -29.99
C GLN A 161 -6.96 -3.33 -30.92
N ALA A 162 -5.68 -3.43 -30.58
CA ALA A 162 -4.60 -2.98 -31.44
C ALA A 162 -4.52 -3.81 -32.74
N GLU A 163 -4.69 -5.13 -32.65
CA GLU A 163 -4.76 -6.01 -33.84
C GLU A 163 -5.94 -5.64 -34.75
N GLN A 164 -7.12 -5.44 -34.18
CA GLN A 164 -8.35 -5.13 -34.94
C GLN A 164 -8.31 -3.77 -35.63
N LYS A 165 -7.67 -2.77 -35.00
CA LYS A 165 -7.63 -1.41 -35.54
C LYS A 165 -6.55 -1.22 -36.61
N HIS A 166 -5.92 -2.30 -37.08
CA HIS A 166 -4.73 -2.25 -37.94
C HIS A 166 -3.63 -1.33 -37.38
N ALA A 167 -3.54 -1.23 -36.05
CA ALA A 167 -2.43 -0.52 -35.42
C ALA A 167 -1.15 -1.33 -35.66
N THR A 168 -0.02 -0.64 -35.82
CA THR A 168 1.30 -1.24 -36.10
C THR A 168 1.53 -2.47 -35.22
N SER A 169 1.94 -3.60 -35.80
CA SER A 169 2.12 -4.89 -35.11
C SER A 169 2.94 -4.77 -33.80
N ASN A 170 3.91 -3.85 -33.78
CA ASN A 170 4.70 -3.52 -32.59
C ASN A 170 3.87 -3.06 -31.37
N ILE A 171 2.75 -2.35 -31.57
CA ILE A 171 1.88 -1.89 -30.48
C ILE A 171 1.12 -3.07 -29.88
N ALA A 172 0.64 -4.01 -30.70
CA ALA A 172 0.02 -5.24 -30.23
C ALA A 172 1.03 -6.08 -29.43
N ILE A 173 2.26 -6.24 -29.93
CA ILE A 173 3.35 -6.93 -29.22
C ILE A 173 3.62 -6.26 -27.86
N LEU A 174 3.66 -4.93 -27.78
CA LEU A 174 3.84 -4.21 -26.51
C LEU A 174 2.75 -4.56 -25.49
N HIS A 175 1.48 -4.51 -25.87
CA HIS A 175 0.39 -4.84 -24.96
C HIS A 175 0.40 -6.31 -24.53
N TYR A 176 0.71 -7.24 -25.45
CA TYR A 176 0.83 -8.65 -25.11
C TYR A 176 2.06 -8.95 -24.23
N THR A 177 3.19 -8.26 -24.41
CA THR A 177 4.34 -8.38 -23.50
C THR A 177 3.99 -7.91 -22.09
N ALA A 178 3.24 -6.81 -21.97
CA ALA A 178 2.77 -6.31 -20.68
C ALA A 178 1.83 -7.32 -20.02
N ALA A 179 0.87 -7.88 -20.76
CA ALA A 179 -0.04 -8.89 -20.25
C ALA A 179 0.70 -10.16 -19.80
N ALA A 180 1.70 -10.62 -20.58
CA ALA A 180 2.54 -11.77 -20.23
C ALA A 180 3.35 -11.55 -18.95
N LYS A 181 3.86 -10.33 -18.72
CA LYS A 181 4.54 -9.96 -17.46
C LYS A 181 3.62 -10.06 -16.23
N TYR A 182 2.33 -9.80 -16.40
CA TYR A 182 1.32 -9.96 -15.34
C TYR A 182 0.76 -11.39 -15.25
N GLY A 183 1.27 -12.33 -16.04
CA GLY A 183 0.98 -13.77 -15.91
C GLY A 183 -0.17 -14.30 -16.76
N SER A 184 -0.61 -13.60 -17.83
CA SER A 184 -1.64 -14.16 -18.72
C SER A 184 -1.07 -15.19 -19.69
N LEU A 185 -1.51 -16.44 -19.55
CA LEU A 185 -1.22 -17.54 -20.48
C LEU A 185 -1.66 -17.27 -21.94
N PRO A 186 -2.86 -16.73 -22.23
CA PRO A 186 -3.27 -16.50 -23.62
C PRO A 186 -2.41 -15.44 -24.31
N ALA A 187 -1.91 -14.44 -23.59
CA ALA A 187 -1.03 -13.42 -24.18
C ALA A 187 0.35 -14.00 -24.55
N GLN A 188 0.87 -14.95 -23.77
CA GLN A 188 2.15 -15.61 -24.07
C GLN A 188 2.07 -16.46 -25.34
N GLN A 189 0.95 -17.17 -25.55
CA GLN A 189 0.71 -17.93 -26.77
C GLN A 189 0.65 -16.98 -27.98
N ARG A 190 -0.17 -15.93 -27.89
CA ARG A 190 -0.34 -14.96 -28.98
C ARG A 190 0.95 -14.23 -29.33
N LEU A 191 1.77 -13.91 -28.33
CA LEU A 191 3.07 -13.27 -28.53
C LEU A 191 4.06 -14.17 -29.28
N LYS A 192 4.00 -15.50 -29.10
CA LYS A 192 4.83 -16.44 -29.88
C LYS A 192 4.41 -16.45 -31.35
N GLU A 193 3.11 -16.45 -31.62
CA GLU A 193 2.56 -16.40 -32.97
C GLU A 193 2.97 -15.11 -33.69
N LEU A 194 2.76 -13.95 -33.06
CA LEU A 194 3.12 -12.65 -33.65
C LEU A 194 4.63 -12.50 -33.90
N LYS A 195 5.46 -13.05 -33.01
CA LYS A 195 6.92 -13.07 -33.22
C LYS A 195 7.31 -13.96 -34.40
N ALA A 196 6.70 -15.14 -34.51
CA ALA A 196 6.93 -16.04 -35.65
C ALA A 196 6.53 -15.35 -36.98
N GLU A 197 5.37 -14.70 -37.01
CA GLU A 197 4.87 -13.96 -38.18
C GLU A 197 5.78 -12.77 -38.56
N SER A 198 6.27 -12.01 -37.57
CA SER A 198 7.25 -10.95 -37.83
C SER A 198 8.57 -11.46 -38.40
N THR A 199 9.01 -12.66 -37.98
CA THR A 199 10.27 -13.25 -38.44
C THR A 199 10.16 -13.75 -39.89
N SER A 200 8.99 -14.27 -40.28
CA SER A 200 8.76 -14.69 -41.68
C SER A 200 8.72 -13.51 -42.66
N ILE A 201 8.22 -12.35 -42.25
CA ILE A 201 8.16 -11.16 -43.12
C ILE A 201 9.57 -10.60 -43.37
N SER A 202 10.45 -10.62 -42.36
CA SER A 202 11.84 -10.17 -42.50
C SER A 202 12.75 -11.12 -43.29
N ALA A 203 12.32 -12.36 -43.57
CA ALA A 203 13.11 -13.33 -44.32
C ALA A 203 12.84 -13.30 -45.85
N THR A 204 11.86 -12.50 -46.28
CA THR A 204 11.45 -12.35 -47.69
C THR A 204 11.83 -11.00 -48.31
N GLU A 205 12.54 -10.15 -47.57
CA GLU A 205 13.24 -8.95 -48.06
C GLU A 205 14.75 -9.23 -48.22
#